data_AF-A0A401ZW41-F1
#
_entry.id   AF-A0A401ZW41-F1
#
_cell.length_a   1.000
_cell.length_b   1.000
_cell.length_c   1.000
_cell.angle_alpha   90.00
_cell.angle_beta   90.00
_cell.angle_gamma   90.00
#
_symmetry.space_group_name_H-M   'P 1'
#
loop_
_entity.id
_entity.type
_entity.pdbx_description
1 polymer ?
#
loop_
_entity_poly.entity_id
_entity_poly.type
_entity_poly.pdbx_seq_one_letter_code
_entity_poly.pdbx_strand_id
1 'polypeptide(L)'
;MEPVPPVGQVFFPLDDELALLPGRLTPQLQEHLTHLASWMPFARAAQMLERLLGVQVSEPTVRRKTLDAGTRSQVRQTSSHDASWQANSGGDKQVISVDGAYVPLIGGEWAEVRTLVIGEIDVAKKHQGKQETKVERLSSFSRLTDADTFGELAQGEMERRGVPSAKAVCAVMDGADWLQGFVDLHRPDAVRILDVPHAAHHLSQLIEALQQAGVRLPADVLPRSIHILKHRGPGLFVRWYDRLPPLIKEGEAVSKQEAYLRKRLSLMDYPTFQREGWPIGSGMVESANKLVVQARLKGAGMHWQRHHVNAMLTLRNAVCNERWSECWHEGVQQQQSEHALKRTQRAEKRWQEVCSSLLHCLLRSHPSTPAPLATPSPPVEPPVAVRSAEPCATLPGSSRPSPHHIWKRLPACRPKEIAKI
;
A
#
# COMPACT_ATOMS: atom_id res chain seq x y z
N MET A 1 28.24 34.04 -28.88
CA MET A 1 28.21 32.65 -28.38
C MET A 1 26.99 31.99 -28.97
N GLU A 2 27.18 31.10 -29.94
CA GLU A 2 26.09 30.25 -30.42
C GLU A 2 25.64 29.33 -29.26
N PRO A 3 24.33 29.13 -29.08
CA PRO A 3 23.83 28.19 -28.08
C PRO A 3 24.30 26.79 -28.43
N VAL A 4 24.91 26.10 -27.47
CA VAL A 4 25.29 24.69 -27.62
C VAL A 4 24.04 23.90 -28.02
N PRO A 5 24.04 23.17 -29.14
CA PRO A 5 22.88 22.40 -29.56
C PRO A 5 22.51 21.41 -28.45
N PRO A 6 21.22 21.25 -28.13
CA PRO A 6 20.80 20.32 -27.11
C PRO A 6 21.26 18.92 -27.51
N VAL A 7 22.21 18.36 -26.76
CA VAL A 7 22.53 16.94 -26.84
C VAL A 7 21.26 16.19 -26.46
N GLY A 8 20.65 15.55 -27.47
CA GLY A 8 19.51 14.67 -27.22
C GLY A 8 19.91 13.61 -26.18
N GLN A 9 18.97 13.16 -25.35
CA GLN A 9 19.20 11.94 -24.57
C GLN A 9 19.46 10.80 -25.56
N VAL A 10 20.73 10.42 -25.68
CA VAL A 10 21.18 9.28 -26.49
C VAL A 10 21.18 8.06 -25.57
N PHE A 11 20.56 6.99 -26.06
CA PHE A 11 20.54 5.69 -25.42
C PHE A 11 21.83 4.96 -25.76
N PHE A 12 22.44 4.28 -24.77
CA PHE A 12 23.62 3.46 -24.98
C PHE A 12 23.23 1.97 -24.86
N PRO A 13 23.42 1.14 -25.91
CA PRO A 13 23.01 -0.27 -25.90
C PRO A 13 23.53 -1.11 -24.73
N LEU A 14 24.70 -0.76 -24.19
CA LEU A 14 25.28 -1.43 -23.01
C LEU A 14 24.44 -1.22 -21.74
N ASP A 15 23.63 -0.16 -21.64
CA ASP A 15 22.76 0.09 -20.48
C ASP A 15 21.67 -1.00 -20.39
N ASP A 16 21.19 -1.51 -21.52
CA ASP A 16 20.22 -2.62 -21.57
C ASP A 16 20.90 -3.95 -21.28
N GLU A 17 22.12 -4.17 -21.80
CA GLU A 17 22.91 -5.39 -21.53
C GLU A 17 23.27 -5.51 -20.03
N LEU A 18 23.59 -4.39 -19.40
CA LEU A 18 23.90 -4.31 -17.96
C LEU A 18 22.65 -4.18 -17.08
N ALA A 19 21.45 -4.17 -17.67
CA ALA A 19 20.18 -4.02 -16.97
C ALA A 19 20.15 -2.81 -16.00
N LEU A 20 20.80 -1.70 -16.39
CA LEU A 20 21.01 -0.57 -15.48
C LEU A 20 19.68 0.07 -15.07
N LEU A 21 19.50 0.20 -13.76
CA LEU A 21 18.36 0.92 -13.20
C LEU A 21 18.67 2.42 -13.13
N PRO A 22 17.66 3.30 -13.23
CA PRO A 22 17.85 4.75 -13.19
C PRO A 22 18.59 5.22 -11.95
N GLY A 23 19.61 6.05 -12.14
CA GLY A 23 20.35 6.71 -11.06
C GLY A 23 21.84 6.39 -11.12
N ARG A 24 22.50 6.49 -9.96
CA ARG A 24 23.96 6.32 -9.81
C ARG A 24 24.36 5.01 -9.15
N LEU A 25 23.39 4.17 -8.82
CA LEU A 25 23.60 2.89 -8.14
C LEU A 25 23.35 1.76 -9.13
N THR A 26 24.23 0.78 -9.15
CA THR A 26 24.03 -0.47 -9.90
C THR A 26 22.77 -1.19 -9.40
N PRO A 27 22.14 -2.05 -10.21
CA PRO A 27 20.94 -2.79 -9.80
C PRO A 27 21.13 -3.54 -8.49
N GLN A 28 22.27 -4.22 -8.32
CA GLN A 28 22.61 -4.95 -7.10
C GLN A 28 22.75 -4.04 -5.87
N LEU A 29 23.34 -2.84 -6.02
CA LEU A 29 23.41 -1.87 -4.92
C LEU A 29 22.04 -1.32 -4.56
N GLN A 30 21.16 -1.11 -5.55
CA GLN A 30 19.76 -0.71 -5.27
C GLN A 30 19.00 -1.80 -4.53
N GLU A 31 19.24 -3.07 -4.86
CA GLU A 31 18.66 -4.21 -4.16
C GLU A 31 19.13 -4.27 -2.71
N HIS A 32 20.45 -4.30 -2.48
CA HIS A 32 21.02 -4.37 -1.14
C HIS A 32 20.55 -3.21 -0.27
N LEU A 33 20.55 -1.99 -0.81
CA LEU A 33 20.07 -0.80 -0.12
C LEU A 33 18.60 -0.94 0.27
N THR A 34 17.74 -1.37 -0.66
CA THR A 34 16.29 -1.50 -0.41
C THR A 34 16.01 -2.62 0.59
N HIS A 35 16.71 -3.75 0.46
CA HIS A 35 16.59 -4.89 1.36
C HIS A 35 16.97 -4.49 2.78
N LEU A 36 18.12 -3.82 2.98
CA LEU A 36 18.52 -3.30 4.29
C LEU A 36 17.47 -2.31 4.84
N ALA A 37 17.02 -1.37 4.02
CA ALA A 37 16.04 -0.34 4.42
C ALA A 37 14.65 -0.91 4.77
N SER A 38 14.33 -2.13 4.31
CA SER A 38 13.13 -2.85 4.72
C SER A 38 13.22 -3.36 6.17
N TRP A 39 14.43 -3.62 6.68
CA TRP A 39 14.67 -4.15 8.02
C TRP A 39 15.01 -3.08 9.05
N MET A 40 15.57 -1.94 8.62
CA MET A 40 16.09 -0.93 9.54
C MET A 40 15.80 0.51 9.08
N PRO A 41 15.96 1.51 9.97
CA PRO A 41 15.85 2.92 9.59
C PRO A 41 16.78 3.29 8.42
N PHE A 42 16.33 4.21 7.56
CA PHE A 42 17.04 4.58 6.33
C PHE A 42 18.49 5.05 6.57
N ALA A 43 18.73 5.82 7.62
CA ALA A 43 20.08 6.25 7.99
C ALA A 43 21.00 5.08 8.39
N ARG A 44 20.45 4.06 9.06
CA ARG A 44 21.20 2.84 9.41
C ARG A 44 21.48 1.99 8.18
N ALA A 45 20.53 1.88 7.25
CA ALA A 45 20.75 1.18 5.99
C ALA A 45 21.87 1.85 5.16
N ALA A 46 21.93 3.18 5.12
CA ALA A 46 23.05 3.92 4.51
C ALA A 46 24.41 3.56 5.14
N GLN A 47 24.49 3.60 6.47
CA GLN A 47 25.71 3.23 7.22
C GLN A 47 26.14 1.79 6.98
N MET A 48 25.18 0.86 6.89
CA MET A 48 25.46 -0.55 6.63
C MET A 48 25.96 -0.76 5.20
N LEU A 49 25.42 -0.04 4.21
CA LEU A 49 25.89 -0.13 2.83
C LEU A 49 27.34 0.37 2.70
N GLU A 50 27.67 1.48 3.37
CA GLU A 50 29.04 1.99 3.42
C GLU A 50 29.98 1.00 4.13
N ARG A 51 29.57 0.48 5.29
CA ARG A 51 30.40 -0.46 6.07
C ARG A 51 30.69 -1.76 5.33
N LEU A 52 29.70 -2.32 4.63
CA LEU A 52 29.83 -3.62 3.99
C LEU A 52 30.43 -3.53 2.58
N LEU A 53 30.11 -2.48 1.82
CA LEU A 53 30.43 -2.37 0.39
C LEU A 53 31.27 -1.14 0.03
N GLY A 54 31.61 -0.28 0.99
CA GLY A 54 32.34 0.96 0.75
C GLY A 54 31.55 2.03 -0.01
N VAL A 55 30.24 1.83 -0.22
CA VAL A 55 29.40 2.73 -1.02
C VAL A 55 28.67 3.72 -0.12
N GLN A 56 29.01 5.00 -0.27
CA GLN A 56 28.35 6.08 0.46
C GLN A 56 27.07 6.53 -0.24
N VAL A 57 25.97 6.56 0.51
CA VAL A 57 24.67 7.07 0.07
C VAL A 57 24.04 7.90 1.19
N SER A 58 23.33 8.97 0.83
CA SER A 58 22.62 9.78 1.80
C SER A 58 21.31 9.13 2.25
N GLU A 59 20.89 9.34 3.50
CA GLU A 59 19.59 8.86 4.01
C GLU A 59 18.42 9.21 3.10
N PRO A 60 18.28 10.44 2.57
CA PRO A 60 17.16 10.78 1.68
C PRO A 60 17.16 9.98 0.38
N THR A 61 18.36 9.60 -0.11
CA THR A 61 18.49 8.75 -1.29
C THR A 61 18.04 7.33 -0.98
N VAL A 62 18.43 6.79 0.18
CA VAL A 62 17.98 5.47 0.64
C VAL A 62 16.45 5.45 0.73
N ARG A 63 15.87 6.43 1.40
CA ARG A 63 14.42 6.56 1.58
C ARG A 63 13.69 6.61 0.23
N ARG A 64 14.08 7.51 -0.66
CA ARG A 64 13.43 7.66 -1.98
C ARG A 64 13.50 6.36 -2.77
N LYS A 65 14.69 5.75 -2.91
CA LYS A 65 14.86 4.50 -3.65
C LYS A 65 14.06 3.35 -3.07
N THR A 66 14.00 3.26 -1.75
CA THR A 66 13.22 2.23 -1.07
C THR A 66 11.73 2.40 -1.32
N LEU A 67 11.21 3.62 -1.19
CA LEU A 67 9.79 3.92 -1.40
C LEU A 67 9.40 3.78 -2.89
N ASP A 68 10.27 4.17 -3.82
CA ASP A 68 10.07 3.96 -5.26
C ASP A 68 9.99 2.47 -5.60
N ALA A 69 10.85 1.64 -5.00
CA ALA A 69 10.79 0.18 -5.17
C ALA A 69 9.49 -0.40 -4.60
N GLY A 70 9.15 -0.04 -3.36
CA GLY A 70 7.92 -0.51 -2.71
C GLY A 70 6.64 -0.09 -3.44
N THR A 71 6.61 1.12 -4.00
CA THR A 71 5.46 1.63 -4.78
C THR A 71 5.26 0.83 -6.06
N ARG A 72 6.34 0.49 -6.77
CA ARG A 72 6.26 -0.34 -7.98
C ARG A 72 5.75 -1.74 -7.66
N SER A 73 6.35 -2.39 -6.66
CA SER A 73 5.90 -3.71 -6.22
C SER A 73 4.43 -3.68 -5.74
N GLN A 74 3.99 -2.58 -5.11
CA GLN A 74 2.59 -2.41 -4.73
C GLN A 74 1.67 -2.37 -5.94
N VAL A 75 1.96 -1.53 -6.93
CA VAL A 75 1.16 -1.40 -8.16
C VAL A 75 1.01 -2.77 -8.83
N ARG A 76 2.11 -3.52 -8.95
CA ARG A 76 2.08 -4.87 -9.52
C ARG A 76 1.20 -5.81 -8.71
N GLN A 77 1.39 -5.88 -7.39
CA GLN A 77 0.60 -6.76 -6.53
C GLN A 77 -0.90 -6.45 -6.62
N THR A 78 -1.27 -5.17 -6.78
CA THR A 78 -2.67 -4.74 -6.99
C THR A 78 -3.16 -5.03 -8.41
N SER A 79 -2.33 -4.95 -9.44
CA SER A 79 -2.74 -5.22 -10.83
C SER A 79 -2.73 -6.70 -11.20
N SER A 80 -1.97 -7.54 -10.50
CA SER A 80 -1.79 -8.97 -10.78
C SER A 80 -2.92 -9.87 -10.27
N HIS A 81 -4.13 -9.35 -10.01
CA HIS A 81 -5.30 -10.17 -9.67
C HIS A 81 -5.68 -11.17 -10.79
N ASP A 82 -5.12 -11.02 -12.01
CA ASP A 82 -5.34 -11.90 -13.17
C ASP A 82 -4.19 -12.87 -13.47
N ALA A 83 -3.08 -12.84 -12.71
CA ALA A 83 -2.00 -13.78 -12.96
C ALA A 83 -2.40 -15.16 -12.42
N SER A 84 -2.48 -16.16 -13.30
CA SER A 84 -2.75 -17.56 -12.95
C SER A 84 -1.63 -18.09 -12.04
N TRP A 85 -1.71 -17.82 -10.74
CA TRP A 85 -0.94 -18.54 -9.76
C TRP A 85 -1.37 -19.99 -9.90
N GLN A 86 -0.43 -20.91 -10.14
CA GLN A 86 -0.72 -22.32 -9.97
C GLN A 86 -1.15 -22.48 -8.52
N ALA A 87 -2.46 -22.62 -8.31
CA ALA A 87 -3.03 -22.76 -6.98
C ALA A 87 -2.32 -23.95 -6.33
N ASN A 88 -1.57 -23.68 -5.26
CA ASN A 88 -1.06 -24.77 -4.44
C ASN A 88 -2.27 -25.59 -4.00
N SER A 89 -2.20 -26.91 -4.10
CA SER A 89 -3.22 -27.78 -3.51
C SER A 89 -3.32 -27.39 -2.03
N GLY A 90 -4.42 -26.75 -1.64
CA GLY A 90 -4.62 -26.27 -0.28
C GLY A 90 -4.34 -27.41 0.70
N GLY A 91 -3.62 -27.11 1.78
CA GLY A 91 -3.39 -28.10 2.82
C GLY A 91 -4.72 -28.65 3.36
N ASP A 92 -4.70 -29.84 3.95
CA ASP A 92 -5.92 -30.48 4.47
C ASP A 92 -6.66 -29.61 5.50
N LYS A 93 -5.92 -28.88 6.34
CA LYS A 93 -6.46 -27.88 7.26
C LYS A 93 -5.65 -26.59 7.23
N GLN A 94 -6.34 -25.47 7.13
CA GLN A 94 -5.74 -24.14 7.19
C GLN A 94 -6.39 -23.26 8.25
N VAL A 95 -5.64 -22.26 8.69
CA VAL A 95 -6.12 -21.21 9.59
C VAL A 95 -5.85 -19.86 8.96
N ILE A 96 -6.86 -18.99 9.04
CA ILE A 96 -6.74 -17.57 8.72
C ILE A 96 -6.95 -16.75 9.99
N SER A 97 -6.21 -15.66 10.11
CA SER A 97 -6.35 -14.70 11.19
C SER A 97 -6.12 -13.30 10.64
N VAL A 98 -6.99 -12.37 11.00
CA VAL A 98 -6.98 -11.00 10.48
C VAL A 98 -7.13 -10.03 11.65
N ASP A 99 -6.31 -8.98 11.66
CA ASP A 99 -6.26 -7.98 12.74
C ASP A 99 -5.77 -6.62 12.22
N GLY A 100 -6.04 -5.57 12.99
CA GLY A 100 -5.60 -4.19 12.75
C GLY A 100 -4.45 -3.75 13.66
N ALA A 101 -3.45 -3.09 13.09
CA ALA A 101 -2.35 -2.47 13.82
C ALA A 101 -2.21 -0.99 13.45
N TYR A 102 -2.26 -0.12 14.45
CA TYR A 102 -2.11 1.33 14.24
C TYR A 102 -0.65 1.75 14.04
N VAL A 103 -0.42 2.55 12.99
CA VAL A 103 0.86 3.21 12.69
C VAL A 103 0.73 4.73 12.83
N PRO A 104 1.77 5.41 13.35
CA PRO A 104 1.79 6.86 13.48
C PRO A 104 2.06 7.53 12.12
N LEU A 105 1.25 8.53 11.79
CA LEU A 105 1.40 9.36 10.61
C LEU A 105 1.90 10.77 10.97
N ILE A 106 2.40 11.49 9.96
CA ILE A 106 2.71 12.91 10.11
C ILE A 106 1.44 13.67 10.47
N GLY A 107 1.55 14.63 11.40
CA GLY A 107 0.41 15.42 11.89
C GLY A 107 -0.23 14.87 13.16
N GLY A 108 0.33 13.84 13.79
CA GLY A 108 -0.20 13.25 15.02
C GLY A 108 -1.39 12.30 14.79
N GLU A 109 -1.72 12.01 13.53
CA GLU A 109 -2.72 11.03 13.15
C GLU A 109 -2.23 9.60 13.37
N TRP A 110 -3.16 8.70 13.66
CA TRP A 110 -2.92 7.26 13.66
C TRP A 110 -3.79 6.61 12.61
N ALA A 111 -3.23 5.66 11.86
CA ALA A 111 -3.95 4.94 10.83
C ALA A 111 -3.79 3.44 11.01
N GLU A 112 -4.88 2.72 10.81
CA GLU A 112 -4.95 1.27 11.00
C GLU A 112 -4.48 0.54 9.74
N VAL A 113 -3.40 -0.22 9.87
CA VAL A 113 -2.95 -1.21 8.90
C VAL A 113 -3.66 -2.52 9.20
N ARG A 114 -4.29 -3.12 8.20
CA ARG A 114 -4.91 -4.44 8.31
C ARG A 114 -3.91 -5.50 7.87
N THR A 115 -3.86 -6.61 8.58
CA THR A 115 -2.95 -7.73 8.33
C THR A 115 -3.73 -9.03 8.31
N LEU A 116 -3.58 -9.79 7.24
CA LEU A 116 -3.98 -11.19 7.11
C LEU A 116 -2.78 -12.08 7.40
N VAL A 117 -3.00 -13.18 8.10
CA VAL A 117 -2.08 -14.30 8.21
C VAL A 117 -2.78 -15.59 7.83
N ILE A 118 -2.13 -16.41 7.01
CA ILE A 118 -2.56 -17.73 6.62
C ILE A 118 -1.52 -18.74 7.10
N GLY A 119 -1.97 -19.82 7.74
CA GLY A 119 -1.13 -20.92 8.18
C GLY A 119 -1.72 -22.27 7.82
N GLU A 120 -0.86 -23.28 7.75
CA GLU A 120 -1.27 -24.67 7.61
C GLU A 120 -1.21 -25.36 8.97
N ILE A 121 -2.24 -26.15 9.27
CA ILE A 121 -2.33 -26.87 10.53
C ILE A 121 -1.75 -28.27 10.32
N ASP A 122 -0.65 -28.56 11.01
CA ASP A 122 -0.13 -29.91 11.12
C ASP A 122 -0.76 -30.61 12.32
N VAL A 123 -1.24 -31.85 12.12
CA VAL A 123 -2.04 -32.56 13.11
C VAL A 123 -1.14 -33.00 14.27
N ALA A 124 -1.31 -32.30 15.40
CA ALA A 124 -1.00 -32.69 16.78
C ALA A 124 0.17 -33.66 16.99
N LYS A 125 1.38 -33.13 17.20
CA LYS A 125 2.39 -33.86 17.98
C LYS A 125 1.96 -33.88 19.44
N LYS A 126 1.90 -35.07 20.06
CA LYS A 126 1.76 -35.18 21.51
C LYS A 126 3.04 -34.66 22.16
N HIS A 127 2.99 -33.48 22.76
CA HIS A 127 4.05 -33.00 23.64
C HIS A 127 3.58 -33.15 25.09
N GLN A 128 4.32 -33.93 25.89
CA GLN A 128 4.00 -34.18 27.31
C GLN A 128 2.55 -34.65 27.57
N GLY A 129 2.01 -35.49 26.69
CA GLY A 129 0.66 -36.05 26.84
C GLY A 129 -0.50 -35.09 26.53
N LYS A 130 -0.23 -33.83 26.15
CA LYS A 130 -1.23 -32.88 25.65
C LYS A 130 -1.19 -32.81 24.12
N GLN A 131 -2.36 -32.74 23.50
CA GLN A 131 -2.48 -32.41 22.08
C GLN A 131 -2.24 -30.91 21.91
N GLU A 132 -1.19 -30.54 21.18
CA GLU A 132 -0.93 -29.15 20.80
C GLU A 132 -1.09 -29.01 19.29
N THR A 133 -1.97 -28.11 18.86
CA THR A 133 -2.12 -27.74 17.46
C THR A 133 -0.93 -26.88 17.04
N LYS A 134 -0.17 -27.33 16.04
CA LYS A 134 0.93 -26.55 15.48
C LYS A 134 0.48 -25.91 14.16
N VAL A 135 0.71 -24.61 14.04
CA VAL A 135 0.51 -23.86 12.80
C VAL A 135 1.88 -23.61 12.18
N GLU A 136 2.05 -24.01 10.93
CA GLU A 136 3.30 -23.90 10.17
C GLU A 136 3.07 -23.21 8.83
N ARG A 137 4.17 -22.96 8.11
CA ARG A 137 4.17 -22.36 6.76
C ARG A 137 3.31 -21.10 6.76
N LEU A 138 3.67 -20.12 7.58
CA LEU A 138 2.91 -18.88 7.68
C LEU A 138 3.18 -17.99 6.47
N SER A 139 2.17 -17.26 6.03
CA SER A 139 2.35 -16.10 5.15
C SER A 139 1.43 -14.98 5.60
N SER A 140 1.84 -13.75 5.29
CA SER A 140 1.17 -12.55 5.76
C SER A 140 0.93 -11.55 4.64
N PHE A 141 -0.14 -10.77 4.74
CA PHE A 141 -0.44 -9.70 3.82
C PHE A 141 -0.97 -8.49 4.59
N SER A 142 -0.22 -7.38 4.56
CA SER A 142 -0.60 -6.13 5.23
C SER A 142 -0.82 -4.98 4.28
N ARG A 143 -1.89 -4.20 4.50
CA ARG A 143 -2.21 -2.95 3.78
C ARG A 143 -2.86 -1.91 4.68
N LEU A 144 -2.51 -0.64 4.46
CA LEU A 144 -3.24 0.52 4.95
C LEU A 144 -4.35 0.87 3.94
N THR A 145 -5.56 0.42 4.21
CA THR A 145 -6.79 0.73 3.44
C THR A 145 -8.01 0.40 4.32
N ASP A 146 -9.21 0.80 3.91
CA ASP A 146 -10.47 0.39 4.58
C ASP A 146 -10.71 -1.13 4.54
N ALA A 147 -11.70 -1.60 5.30
CA ALA A 147 -11.95 -3.04 5.45
C ALA A 147 -12.36 -3.73 4.14
N ASP A 148 -13.20 -3.07 3.33
CA ASP A 148 -13.74 -3.65 2.11
C ASP A 148 -12.65 -3.80 1.05
N THR A 149 -11.91 -2.72 0.79
CA THR A 149 -10.75 -2.74 -0.12
C THR A 149 -9.67 -3.70 0.37
N PHE A 150 -9.49 -3.86 1.69
CA PHE A 150 -8.56 -4.85 2.23
C PHE A 150 -9.01 -6.28 1.90
N GLY A 151 -10.30 -6.56 2.02
CA GLY A 151 -10.91 -7.82 1.61
C GLY A 151 -10.55 -8.20 0.17
N GLU A 152 -10.74 -7.27 -0.77
CA GLU A 152 -10.41 -7.47 -2.17
C GLU A 152 -8.91 -7.71 -2.38
N LEU A 153 -8.05 -6.84 -1.85
CA LEU A 153 -6.61 -6.92 -2.05
C LEU A 153 -5.98 -8.19 -1.42
N ALA A 154 -6.59 -8.74 -0.38
CA ALA A 154 -6.14 -9.97 0.26
C ALA A 154 -6.39 -11.23 -0.59
N GLN A 155 -7.29 -11.16 -1.59
CA GLN A 155 -7.66 -12.28 -2.47
C GLN A 155 -6.43 -12.95 -3.09
N GLY A 156 -5.47 -12.16 -3.61
CA GLY A 156 -4.28 -12.73 -4.25
C GLY A 156 -3.43 -13.60 -3.31
N GLU A 157 -3.37 -13.28 -2.01
CA GLU A 157 -2.66 -14.11 -1.04
C GLU A 157 -3.49 -15.33 -0.62
N MET A 158 -4.83 -15.19 -0.53
CA MET A 158 -5.75 -16.29 -0.27
C MET A 158 -5.70 -17.36 -1.37
N GLU A 159 -5.73 -16.94 -2.64
CA GLU A 159 -5.61 -17.82 -3.81
C GLU A 159 -4.25 -18.48 -3.90
N ARG A 160 -3.17 -17.72 -3.73
CA ARG A 160 -1.79 -18.26 -3.75
C ARG A 160 -1.57 -19.35 -2.69
N ARG A 161 -2.20 -19.20 -1.52
CA ARG A 161 -2.16 -20.19 -0.44
C ARG A 161 -3.18 -21.31 -0.58
N GLY A 162 -4.02 -21.28 -1.62
CA GLY A 162 -5.01 -22.30 -1.90
C GLY A 162 -6.14 -22.35 -0.87
N VAL A 163 -6.42 -21.24 -0.17
CA VAL A 163 -7.47 -21.19 0.86
C VAL A 163 -8.86 -21.54 0.31
N PRO A 164 -9.27 -21.09 -0.89
CA PRO A 164 -10.55 -21.49 -1.47
C PRO A 164 -10.67 -23.01 -1.73
N SER A 165 -9.54 -23.70 -1.90
CA SER A 165 -9.48 -25.13 -2.25
C SER A 165 -9.12 -26.04 -1.06
N ALA A 166 -8.85 -25.47 0.12
CA ALA A 166 -8.51 -26.24 1.31
C ALA A 166 -9.73 -27.03 1.80
N LYS A 167 -9.52 -28.25 2.32
CA LYS A 167 -10.65 -29.12 2.76
C LYS A 167 -11.39 -28.55 3.96
N ALA A 168 -10.68 -27.85 4.85
CA ALA A 168 -11.28 -27.18 5.99
C ALA A 168 -10.44 -25.98 6.42
N VAL A 169 -11.12 -24.88 6.76
CA VAL A 169 -10.49 -23.63 7.18
C VAL A 169 -11.11 -23.18 8.50
N CYS A 170 -10.29 -22.68 9.43
CA CYS A 170 -10.80 -21.93 10.58
C CYS A 170 -10.34 -20.48 10.55
N ALA A 171 -11.16 -19.59 11.09
CA ALA A 171 -10.88 -18.16 11.23
C ALA A 171 -10.79 -17.82 12.72
N VAL A 172 -9.59 -17.49 13.21
CA VAL A 172 -9.35 -17.17 14.64
C VAL A 172 -9.07 -15.67 14.80
N MET A 173 -9.93 -14.96 15.54
CA MET A 173 -9.98 -13.50 15.54
C MET A 173 -10.74 -12.92 16.74
N ASP A 174 -10.68 -11.60 16.94
CA ASP A 174 -11.38 -10.87 18.01
C ASP A 174 -12.92 -10.76 17.80
N GLY A 175 -13.42 -11.27 16.67
CA GLY A 175 -14.84 -11.26 16.35
C GLY A 175 -15.43 -9.88 16.05
N ALA A 176 -14.64 -8.86 15.71
CA ALA A 176 -15.16 -7.60 15.17
C ALA A 176 -16.01 -7.82 13.91
N ASP A 177 -17.01 -6.96 13.69
CA ASP A 177 -18.03 -7.18 12.65
C ASP A 177 -17.43 -7.18 11.23
N TRP A 178 -16.44 -6.33 10.96
CA TRP A 178 -15.75 -6.30 9.67
C TRP A 178 -14.94 -7.58 9.38
N LEU A 179 -14.46 -8.26 10.43
CA LEU A 179 -13.77 -9.54 10.28
C LEU A 179 -14.73 -10.65 9.89
N GLN A 180 -15.99 -10.57 10.33
CA GLN A 180 -17.03 -11.49 9.88
C GLN A 180 -17.27 -11.32 8.38
N GLY A 181 -17.39 -10.07 7.91
CA GLY A 181 -17.50 -9.75 6.48
C GLY A 181 -16.30 -10.24 5.66
N PHE A 182 -15.07 -10.13 6.20
CA PHE A 182 -13.88 -10.70 5.56
C PHE A 182 -13.98 -12.22 5.40
N VAL A 183 -14.44 -12.94 6.43
CA VAL A 183 -14.64 -14.39 6.36
C VAL A 183 -15.76 -14.74 5.37
N ASP A 184 -16.86 -13.99 5.37
CA ASP A 184 -17.97 -14.18 4.43
C ASP A 184 -17.52 -14.04 2.98
N LEU A 185 -16.62 -13.08 2.69
CA LEU A 185 -16.06 -12.86 1.36
C LEU A 185 -15.20 -14.03 0.88
N HIS A 186 -14.29 -14.51 1.74
CA HIS A 186 -13.23 -15.44 1.32
C HIS A 186 -13.52 -16.91 1.59
N ARG A 187 -14.19 -17.21 2.70
CA ARG A 187 -14.41 -18.58 3.18
C ARG A 187 -15.62 -18.66 4.12
N PRO A 188 -16.86 -18.48 3.61
CA PRO A 188 -18.06 -18.40 4.44
C PRO A 188 -18.31 -19.66 5.28
N ASP A 189 -17.85 -20.82 4.82
CA ASP A 189 -17.91 -22.12 5.50
C ASP A 189 -16.81 -22.33 6.56
N ALA A 190 -15.90 -21.36 6.76
CA ALA A 190 -14.85 -21.48 7.75
C ALA A 190 -15.39 -21.58 9.18
N VAL A 191 -14.75 -22.42 10.00
CA VAL A 191 -15.01 -22.51 11.44
C VAL A 191 -14.54 -21.22 12.09
N ARG A 192 -15.47 -20.40 12.60
CA ARG A 192 -15.15 -19.12 13.23
C ARG A 192 -14.91 -19.30 14.72
N ILE A 193 -13.80 -18.78 15.20
CA ILE A 193 -13.32 -18.95 16.57
C ILE A 193 -12.98 -17.57 17.13
N LEU A 194 -13.66 -17.18 18.21
CA LEU A 194 -13.27 -16.04 19.01
C LEU A 194 -11.98 -16.43 19.73
N ASP A 195 -10.93 -15.63 19.63
CA ASP A 195 -9.69 -15.97 20.29
C ASP A 195 -9.81 -15.83 21.82
N VAL A 196 -9.19 -16.79 22.53
CA VAL A 196 -9.29 -16.86 23.99
C VAL A 196 -8.83 -15.58 24.70
N PRO A 197 -7.74 -14.90 24.27
CA PRO A 197 -7.33 -13.63 24.89
C PRO A 197 -8.41 -12.54 24.85
N HIS A 198 -9.10 -12.34 23.72
CA HIS A 198 -10.19 -11.35 23.67
C HIS A 198 -11.40 -11.78 24.49
N ALA A 199 -11.80 -13.06 24.43
CA ALA A 199 -12.85 -13.57 25.30
C ALA A 199 -12.52 -13.36 26.79
N ALA A 200 -11.26 -13.59 27.19
CA ALA A 200 -10.77 -13.36 28.54
C ALA A 200 -10.77 -11.87 28.92
N HIS A 201 -10.42 -10.97 27.99
CA HIS A 201 -10.45 -9.53 28.22
C HIS A 201 -11.88 -9.04 28.52
N HIS A 202 -12.85 -9.41 27.67
CA HIS A 202 -14.26 -9.05 27.88
C HIS A 202 -14.83 -9.66 29.16
N LEU A 203 -14.44 -10.90 29.49
CA LEU A 203 -14.82 -11.54 30.74
C LEU A 203 -14.22 -10.81 31.95
N SER A 204 -12.97 -10.34 31.87
CA SER A 204 -12.34 -9.52 32.92
C SER A 204 -13.09 -8.21 33.14
N GLN A 205 -13.44 -7.51 32.06
CA GLN A 205 -14.22 -6.27 32.14
C GLN A 205 -15.62 -6.50 32.73
N LEU A 206 -16.26 -7.62 32.39
CA LEU A 206 -17.54 -8.00 32.99
C LEU A 206 -17.40 -8.27 34.50
N ILE A 207 -16.38 -9.02 34.92
CA ILE A 207 -16.12 -9.31 36.33
C ILE A 207 -15.91 -8.01 37.12
N GLU A 208 -15.12 -7.08 36.57
CA GLU A 208 -14.89 -5.77 37.17
C GLU A 208 -16.19 -4.98 37.31
N ALA A 209 -17.02 -4.93 36.25
CA ALA A 209 -18.31 -4.25 36.28
C ALA A 209 -19.27 -4.87 37.31
N LEU A 210 -19.28 -6.20 37.46
CA LEU A 210 -20.08 -6.88 38.47
C LEU A 210 -19.61 -6.55 39.90
N GLN A 211 -18.30 -6.48 40.14
CA GLN A 211 -17.75 -6.09 41.43
C GLN A 211 -18.11 -4.64 41.78
N GLN A 212 -18.03 -3.72 40.81
CA GLN A 212 -18.46 -2.32 40.97
C GLN A 212 -19.97 -2.20 41.25
N ALA A 213 -20.78 -3.12 40.71
CA ALA A 213 -22.21 -3.23 41.00
C ALA A 213 -22.53 -3.93 42.35
N GLY A 214 -21.51 -4.22 43.18
CA GLY A 214 -21.69 -4.80 44.51
C GLY A 214 -21.74 -6.34 44.54
N VAL A 215 -21.50 -7.02 43.42
CA VAL A 215 -21.43 -8.49 43.38
C VAL A 215 -20.12 -8.96 43.98
N ARG A 216 -20.19 -9.73 45.07
CA ARG A 216 -19.00 -10.36 45.66
C ARG A 216 -18.59 -11.58 44.85
N LEU A 217 -17.41 -11.49 44.23
CA LEU A 217 -16.81 -12.58 43.45
C LEU A 217 -15.49 -13.03 44.08
N PRO A 218 -15.15 -14.33 44.04
CA PRO A 218 -13.85 -14.84 44.47
C PRO A 218 -12.69 -14.21 43.68
N ALA A 219 -11.51 -14.12 44.29
CA ALA A 219 -10.32 -13.56 43.64
C ALA A 219 -9.86 -14.38 42.41
N ASP A 220 -10.15 -15.68 42.38
CA ASP A 220 -9.81 -16.60 41.29
C ASP A 220 -10.93 -16.73 40.22
N VAL A 221 -11.96 -15.88 40.27
CA VAL A 221 -13.13 -15.99 39.37
C VAL A 221 -12.74 -15.90 37.89
N LEU A 222 -11.79 -15.04 37.53
CA LEU A 222 -11.31 -14.87 36.15
C LEU A 222 -10.58 -16.14 35.63
N PRO A 223 -9.49 -16.61 36.26
CA PRO A 223 -8.80 -17.81 35.77
C PRO A 223 -9.70 -19.05 35.79
N ARG A 224 -10.60 -19.18 36.78
CA ARG A 224 -11.57 -20.28 36.82
C ARG A 224 -12.59 -20.21 35.69
N SER A 225 -13.10 -19.02 35.39
CA SER A 225 -14.04 -18.81 34.29
C SER A 225 -13.40 -19.08 32.93
N ILE A 226 -12.16 -18.63 32.70
CA ILE A 226 -11.40 -18.95 31.47
C ILE A 226 -11.16 -20.45 31.35
N HIS A 227 -10.77 -21.13 32.44
CA HIS A 227 -10.58 -22.58 32.45
C HIS A 227 -11.89 -23.32 32.09
N ILE A 228 -13.00 -22.93 32.71
CA ILE A 228 -14.31 -23.49 32.41
C ILE A 228 -14.68 -23.26 30.94
N LEU A 229 -14.50 -22.04 30.44
CA LEU A 229 -14.83 -21.68 29.06
C LEU A 229 -14.06 -22.56 28.06
N LYS A 230 -12.76 -22.73 28.27
CA LYS A 230 -11.90 -23.56 27.39
C LYS A 230 -12.28 -25.04 27.38
N HIS A 231 -12.68 -25.60 28.52
CA HIS A 231 -12.86 -27.05 28.69
C HIS A 231 -14.31 -27.52 28.73
N ARG A 232 -15.26 -26.62 28.99
CA ARG A 232 -16.70 -26.92 29.10
C ARG A 232 -17.59 -26.01 28.24
N GLY A 233 -16.99 -25.07 27.52
CA GLY A 233 -17.71 -24.14 26.64
C GLY A 233 -18.47 -23.04 27.41
N PRO A 234 -19.23 -22.21 26.68
CA PRO A 234 -19.82 -20.98 27.24
C PRO A 234 -21.14 -21.22 28.00
N GLY A 235 -21.69 -22.44 28.00
CA GLY A 235 -23.00 -22.71 28.60
C GLY A 235 -23.08 -22.46 30.12
N LEU A 236 -21.96 -22.59 30.85
CA LEU A 236 -21.91 -22.20 32.27
C LEU A 236 -21.91 -20.68 32.46
N PHE A 237 -21.25 -19.94 31.56
CA PHE A 237 -21.27 -18.49 31.54
C PHE A 237 -22.70 -17.96 31.32
N VAL A 238 -23.42 -18.50 30.32
CA VAL A 238 -24.82 -18.11 30.03
C VAL A 238 -25.71 -18.34 31.26
N ARG A 239 -25.65 -19.53 31.86
CA ARG A 239 -26.43 -19.85 33.07
C ARG A 239 -26.08 -18.98 34.27
N TRP A 240 -24.81 -18.59 34.41
CA TRP A 240 -24.37 -17.71 35.48
C TRP A 240 -24.94 -16.30 35.29
N TYR A 241 -24.83 -15.74 34.08
CA TYR A 241 -25.39 -14.43 33.76
C TYR A 241 -26.92 -14.40 33.89
N ASP A 242 -27.62 -15.42 33.39
CA ASP A 242 -29.09 -15.47 33.43
C ASP A 242 -29.64 -15.44 34.87
N ARG A 243 -28.84 -15.86 35.86
CA ARG A 243 -29.19 -15.81 37.29
C ARG A 243 -28.91 -14.47 37.98
N LEU A 244 -28.27 -13.52 37.30
CA LEU A 244 -28.03 -12.20 37.88
C LEU A 244 -29.34 -11.42 38.05
N PRO A 245 -29.49 -10.62 39.12
CA PRO A 245 -30.63 -9.73 39.30
C PRO A 245 -30.78 -8.73 38.13
N PRO A 246 -32.01 -8.39 37.71
CA PRO A 246 -32.25 -7.45 36.61
C PRO A 246 -31.52 -6.11 36.78
N LEU A 247 -31.52 -5.55 37.98
CA LEU A 247 -30.83 -4.29 38.31
C LEU A 247 -29.32 -4.31 37.97
N ILE A 248 -28.66 -5.45 38.12
CA ILE A 248 -27.24 -5.60 37.78
C ILE A 248 -27.05 -5.78 36.27
N LYS A 249 -27.96 -6.54 35.63
CA LYS A 249 -27.92 -6.77 34.17
C LYS A 249 -28.12 -5.48 33.38
N GLU A 250 -28.98 -4.60 33.87
CA GLU A 250 -29.31 -3.30 33.25
C GLU A 250 -28.18 -2.27 33.38
N GLY A 251 -27.17 -2.52 34.21
CA GLY A 251 -25.98 -1.67 34.29
C GLY A 251 -25.24 -1.63 32.95
N GLU A 252 -24.97 -0.42 32.43
CA GLU A 252 -24.41 -0.21 31.10
C GLU A 252 -23.12 -1.03 30.86
N ALA A 253 -22.19 -1.01 31.80
CA ALA A 253 -20.94 -1.74 31.70
C ALA A 253 -21.14 -3.27 31.67
N VAL A 254 -22.10 -3.80 32.45
CA VAL A 254 -22.44 -5.23 32.47
C VAL A 254 -23.11 -5.64 31.17
N SER A 255 -24.13 -4.89 30.75
CA SER A 255 -24.90 -5.12 29.51
C SER A 255 -24.00 -5.09 28.27
N LYS A 256 -23.07 -4.12 28.19
CA LYS A 256 -22.12 -4.02 27.07
C LYS A 256 -21.26 -5.28 26.91
N GLN A 257 -20.66 -5.76 28.00
CA GLN A 257 -19.77 -6.92 27.95
C GLN A 257 -20.54 -8.22 27.72
N GLU A 258 -21.73 -8.34 28.31
CA GLU A 258 -22.59 -9.48 28.05
C GLU A 258 -23.06 -9.53 26.60
N ALA A 259 -23.54 -8.41 26.04
CA ALA A 259 -24.00 -8.35 24.65
C ALA A 259 -22.87 -8.77 23.69
N TYR A 260 -21.64 -8.35 23.97
CA TYR A 260 -20.47 -8.76 23.19
C TYR A 260 -20.25 -10.29 23.24
N LEU A 261 -20.23 -10.88 24.44
CA LEU A 261 -19.98 -12.31 24.63
C LEU A 261 -21.15 -13.17 24.13
N ARG A 262 -22.39 -12.74 24.37
CA ARG A 262 -23.63 -13.43 23.97
C ARG A 262 -23.76 -13.50 22.45
N LYS A 263 -23.42 -12.41 21.73
CA LYS A 263 -23.35 -12.40 20.26
C LYS A 263 -22.38 -13.45 19.70
N ARG A 264 -21.38 -13.87 20.48
CA ARG A 264 -20.25 -14.71 20.05
C ARG A 264 -20.24 -16.10 20.69
N LEU A 265 -21.34 -16.55 21.29
CA LEU A 265 -21.39 -17.86 21.96
C LEU A 265 -21.01 -19.03 21.05
N SER A 266 -21.46 -19.02 19.79
CA SER A 266 -21.09 -20.04 18.81
C SER A 266 -19.60 -20.05 18.46
N LEU A 267 -18.93 -18.89 18.61
CA LEU A 267 -17.50 -18.73 18.36
C LEU A 267 -16.63 -19.17 19.55
N MET A 268 -17.24 -19.61 20.66
CA MET A 268 -16.56 -19.98 21.90
C MET A 268 -16.71 -21.48 22.24
N ASP A 269 -17.05 -22.34 21.27
CA ASP A 269 -17.05 -23.80 21.46
C ASP A 269 -15.62 -24.39 21.45
N TYR A 270 -14.78 -23.85 22.34
CA TYR A 270 -13.39 -24.26 22.51
C TYR A 270 -13.22 -25.77 22.73
N PRO A 271 -14.07 -26.49 23.49
CA PRO A 271 -13.94 -27.93 23.64
C PRO A 271 -14.03 -28.67 22.28
N THR A 272 -14.95 -28.26 21.41
CA THR A 272 -15.04 -28.80 20.05
C THR A 272 -13.86 -28.40 19.21
N PHE A 273 -13.46 -27.12 19.25
CA PHE A 273 -12.33 -26.64 18.47
C PHE A 273 -11.04 -27.39 18.80
N GLN A 274 -10.76 -27.59 20.09
CA GLN A 274 -9.60 -28.33 20.56
C GLN A 274 -9.66 -29.81 20.17
N ARG A 275 -10.83 -30.46 20.29
CA ARG A 275 -11.02 -31.87 19.88
C ARG A 275 -10.78 -32.08 18.39
N GLU A 276 -11.17 -31.10 17.57
CA GLU A 276 -10.95 -31.12 16.12
C GLU A 276 -9.53 -30.64 15.74
N GLY A 277 -8.72 -30.21 16.71
CA GLY A 277 -7.35 -29.76 16.47
C GLY A 277 -7.25 -28.35 15.89
N TRP A 278 -8.27 -27.50 16.04
CA TRP A 278 -8.20 -26.10 15.67
C TRP A 278 -7.43 -25.26 16.70
N PRO A 279 -6.63 -24.27 16.26
CA PRO A 279 -6.07 -23.28 17.18
C PRO A 279 -7.18 -22.39 17.76
N ILE A 280 -6.99 -21.94 19.00
CA ILE A 280 -7.96 -21.10 19.73
C ILE A 280 -7.40 -19.72 20.12
N GLY A 281 -6.26 -19.35 19.56
CA GLY A 281 -5.57 -18.08 19.81
C GLY A 281 -5.11 -17.43 18.52
N SER A 282 -5.19 -16.11 18.48
CA SER A 282 -4.83 -15.23 17.36
C SER A 282 -3.33 -14.86 17.34
N GLY A 283 -2.49 -15.53 18.14
CA GLY A 283 -1.07 -15.17 18.31
C GLY A 283 -0.25 -15.10 17.00
N MET A 284 -0.69 -15.76 15.93
CA MET A 284 -0.06 -15.66 14.61
C MET A 284 -0.20 -14.26 14.00
N VAL A 285 -1.37 -13.62 14.09
CA VAL A 285 -1.60 -12.28 13.53
C VAL A 285 -1.01 -11.20 14.43
N GLU A 286 -1.05 -11.39 15.75
CA GLU A 286 -0.33 -10.51 16.68
C GLU A 286 1.18 -10.52 16.41
N SER A 287 1.76 -11.70 16.16
CA SER A 287 3.16 -11.86 15.80
C SER A 287 3.46 -11.19 14.45
N ALA A 288 2.61 -11.39 13.44
CA ALA A 288 2.77 -10.71 12.16
C ALA A 288 2.66 -9.19 12.28
N ASN A 289 1.73 -8.67 13.08
CA ASN A 289 1.62 -7.24 13.34
C ASN A 289 2.88 -6.68 14.00
N LYS A 290 3.50 -7.43 14.93
CA LYS A 290 4.79 -7.05 15.52
C LYS A 290 5.93 -7.08 14.49
N LEU A 291 6.03 -8.15 13.71
CA LEU A 291 7.13 -8.40 12.79
C LEU A 291 7.04 -7.58 11.50
N VAL A 292 5.91 -7.63 10.80
CA VAL A 292 5.71 -7.01 9.49
C VAL A 292 5.54 -5.50 9.64
N VAL A 293 4.59 -5.09 10.51
CA VAL A 293 4.15 -3.69 10.63
C VAL A 293 5.00 -2.93 11.65
N GLN A 294 4.93 -3.31 12.93
CA GLN A 294 5.43 -2.47 14.02
C GLN A 294 6.96 -2.35 14.00
N ALA A 295 7.68 -3.43 13.71
CA ALA A 295 9.15 -3.45 13.69
C ALA A 295 9.74 -2.35 12.78
N ARG A 296 9.07 -2.01 11.68
CA ARG A 296 9.54 -0.99 10.74
C ARG A 296 8.77 0.32 10.77
N LEU A 297 7.50 0.31 11.16
CA LEU A 297 6.63 1.49 11.08
C LEU A 297 6.32 2.15 12.44
N LYS A 298 6.62 1.52 13.58
CA LYS A 298 6.29 2.01 14.94
C LYS A 298 7.52 2.24 15.84
N GLY A 299 8.70 2.42 15.25
CA GLY A 299 9.91 2.75 16.01
C GLY A 299 9.89 4.17 16.61
N ALA A 300 10.80 4.44 17.55
CA ALA A 300 10.91 5.74 18.21
C ALA A 300 11.04 6.90 17.20
N GLY A 301 10.16 7.89 17.32
CA GLY A 301 10.13 9.08 16.46
C GLY A 301 9.62 8.86 15.02
N MET A 302 9.24 7.64 14.64
CA MET A 302 8.75 7.36 13.30
C MET A 302 7.36 7.93 13.09
N HIS A 303 7.20 8.74 12.03
CA HIS A 303 5.92 9.24 11.55
C HIS A 303 5.93 9.18 10.02
N TRP A 304 4.87 8.65 9.43
CA TRP A 304 4.84 8.36 7.99
C TRP A 304 3.87 9.28 7.26
N GLN A 305 4.23 9.63 6.03
CA GLN A 305 3.22 10.11 5.08
C GLN A 305 2.34 8.92 4.68
N ARG A 306 1.02 9.11 4.68
CA ARG A 306 0.04 8.04 4.41
C ARG A 306 0.37 7.23 3.14
N HIS A 307 0.72 7.91 2.04
CA HIS A 307 1.02 7.26 0.76
C HIS A 307 2.34 6.46 0.75
N HIS A 308 3.24 6.66 1.73
CA HIS A 308 4.48 5.89 1.86
C HIS A 308 4.31 4.60 2.67
N VAL A 309 3.23 4.47 3.44
CA VAL A 309 2.99 3.31 4.32
C VAL A 309 2.87 2.03 3.49
N ASN A 310 2.03 2.03 2.46
CA ASN A 310 1.80 0.85 1.62
C ASN A 310 3.04 0.45 0.82
N ALA A 311 3.84 1.40 0.36
CA ALA A 311 5.12 1.10 -0.29
C ALA A 311 6.05 0.32 0.66
N MET A 312 6.18 0.78 1.90
CA MET A 312 6.99 0.09 2.91
C MET A 312 6.39 -1.28 3.29
N LEU A 313 5.08 -1.37 3.50
CA LEU A 313 4.41 -2.63 3.83
C LEU A 313 4.60 -3.69 2.74
N THR A 314 4.60 -3.32 1.45
CA THR A 314 4.86 -4.26 0.36
C THR A 314 6.23 -4.93 0.51
N LEU A 315 7.26 -4.13 0.79
CA LEU A 315 8.62 -4.65 0.99
C LEU A 315 8.70 -5.48 2.28
N ARG A 316 8.00 -5.07 3.35
CA ARG A 316 7.91 -5.84 4.60
C ARG A 316 7.25 -7.20 4.40
N ASN A 317 6.12 -7.25 3.69
CA ASN A 317 5.45 -8.50 3.32
C ASN A 317 6.42 -9.41 2.56
N ALA A 318 7.15 -8.88 1.57
CA ALA A 318 8.10 -9.66 0.78
C ALA A 318 9.21 -10.28 1.64
N VAL A 319 9.86 -9.49 2.51
CA VAL A 319 10.96 -10.01 3.34
C VAL A 319 10.48 -10.95 4.45
N CYS A 320 9.33 -10.65 5.07
CA CYS A 320 8.78 -11.49 6.15
C CYS A 320 8.16 -12.79 5.65
N ASN A 321 7.73 -12.84 4.38
CA ASN A 321 7.25 -14.07 3.74
C ASN A 321 8.35 -14.83 2.99
N GLU A 322 9.63 -14.44 3.12
CA GLU A 322 10.77 -15.05 2.41
C GLU A 322 10.63 -14.99 0.86
N ARG A 323 9.92 -13.97 0.36
CA ARG A 323 9.65 -13.73 -1.07
C ARG A 323 10.34 -12.46 -1.60
N TRP A 324 11.44 -12.07 -0.96
CA TRP A 324 12.21 -10.89 -1.36
C TRP A 324 12.66 -10.99 -2.81
N SER A 325 13.31 -12.09 -3.17
CA SER A 325 13.86 -12.27 -4.52
C SER A 325 12.76 -12.20 -5.57
N GLU A 326 11.63 -12.89 -5.38
CA GLU A 326 10.48 -12.82 -6.28
C GLU A 326 10.00 -11.36 -6.43
N CYS A 327 9.65 -10.70 -5.32
CA CYS A 327 9.17 -9.32 -5.32
C CYS A 327 10.14 -8.34 -6.00
N TRP A 328 11.45 -8.54 -5.81
CA TRP A 328 12.48 -7.70 -6.39
C TRP A 328 12.63 -7.91 -7.90
N HIS A 329 12.79 -9.17 -8.34
CA HIS A 329 12.92 -9.49 -9.77
C HIS A 329 11.71 -9.00 -10.57
N GLU A 330 10.51 -9.20 -10.03
CA GLU A 330 9.27 -8.74 -10.62
C GLU A 330 9.20 -7.21 -10.72
N GLY A 331 9.63 -6.49 -9.67
CA GLY A 331 9.70 -5.03 -9.67
C GLY A 331 10.74 -4.47 -10.65
N VAL A 332 11.85 -5.19 -10.86
CA VAL A 332 12.88 -4.86 -11.86
C VAL A 332 12.36 -5.08 -13.28
N GLN A 333 11.75 -6.24 -13.56
CA GLN A 333 11.15 -6.53 -14.86
C GLN A 333 10.09 -5.50 -15.26
N GLN A 334 9.22 -5.13 -14.31
CA GLN A 334 8.23 -4.09 -14.55
C GLN A 334 8.91 -2.76 -14.91
N GLN A 335 9.92 -2.34 -14.16
CA GLN A 335 10.63 -1.10 -14.44
C GLN A 335 11.29 -1.12 -15.82
N GLN A 336 11.91 -2.23 -16.21
CA GLN A 336 12.49 -2.39 -17.54
C GLN A 336 11.42 -2.30 -18.64
N SER A 337 10.26 -2.93 -18.45
CA SER A 337 9.15 -2.87 -19.40
C SER A 337 8.57 -1.46 -19.55
N GLU A 338 8.38 -0.72 -18.45
CA GLU A 338 7.92 0.68 -18.47
C GLU A 338 8.94 1.58 -19.16
N HIS A 339 10.22 1.32 -18.95
CA HIS A 339 11.31 2.03 -19.60
C HIS A 339 11.30 1.76 -21.11
N ALA A 340 11.19 0.50 -21.52
CA ALA A 340 11.07 0.12 -22.93
C ALA A 340 9.86 0.78 -23.61
N LEU A 341 8.71 0.82 -22.94
CA LEU A 341 7.51 1.47 -23.46
C LEU A 341 7.70 2.98 -23.63
N LYS A 342 8.22 3.67 -22.60
CA LYS A 342 8.52 5.11 -22.67
C LYS A 342 9.53 5.43 -23.77
N ARG A 343 10.50 4.54 -24.02
CA ARG A 343 11.45 4.68 -25.14
C ARG A 343 10.74 4.61 -26.48
N THR A 344 9.90 3.60 -26.68
CA THR A 344 9.14 3.40 -27.93
C THR A 344 8.27 4.61 -28.23
N GLN A 345 7.52 5.10 -27.23
CA GLN A 345 6.69 6.30 -27.36
C GLN A 345 7.50 7.56 -27.72
N ARG A 346 8.69 7.74 -27.13
CA ARG A 346 9.57 8.87 -27.47
C ARG A 346 10.13 8.74 -28.88
N ALA A 347 10.49 7.53 -29.30
CA ALA A 347 10.97 7.27 -30.66
C ALA A 347 9.88 7.53 -31.70
N GLU A 348 8.66 7.05 -31.45
CA GLU A 348 7.48 7.32 -32.29
C GLU A 348 7.19 8.82 -32.40
N LYS A 349 7.20 9.54 -31.27
CA LYS A 349 6.98 11.00 -31.28
C LYS A 349 8.06 11.73 -32.08
N ARG A 350 9.34 11.38 -31.88
CA ARG A 350 10.45 11.95 -32.68
C ARG A 350 10.29 11.63 -34.16
N TRP A 351 9.90 10.40 -34.50
CA TRP A 351 9.65 10.00 -35.88
C TRP A 351 8.50 10.80 -36.50
N GLN A 352 7.39 10.99 -35.78
CA GLN A 352 6.27 11.82 -36.21
C GLN A 352 6.68 13.29 -36.41
N GLU A 353 7.50 13.85 -35.52
CA GLU A 353 8.06 15.21 -35.66
C GLU A 353 8.98 15.33 -36.88
N VAL A 354 9.82 14.32 -37.15
CA VAL A 354 10.68 14.26 -38.34
C VAL A 354 9.85 14.14 -39.61
N CYS A 355 8.89 13.22 -39.67
CA CYS A 355 7.99 13.06 -40.82
C CYS A 355 7.19 14.35 -41.09
N SER A 356 6.68 15.01 -40.05
CA SER A 356 5.96 16.28 -40.18
C SER A 356 6.88 17.40 -40.68
N SER A 357 8.12 17.46 -40.17
CA SER A 357 9.12 18.44 -40.62
C SER A 357 9.52 18.21 -42.09
N LEU A 358 9.73 16.95 -42.49
CA LEU A 358 10.01 16.58 -43.87
C LEU A 358 8.82 16.91 -44.79
N LEU A 359 7.59 16.61 -44.36
CA LEU A 359 6.38 16.96 -45.09
C LEU A 359 6.25 18.49 -45.27
N HIS A 360 6.53 19.27 -44.22
CA HIS A 360 6.57 20.73 -44.32
C HIS A 360 7.65 21.25 -45.27
N CYS A 361 8.84 20.64 -45.28
CA CYS A 361 9.89 20.96 -46.24
C CYS A 361 9.47 20.63 -47.68
N LEU A 362 8.84 19.48 -47.90
CA LEU A 362 8.32 19.07 -49.22
C LEU A 362 7.22 20.04 -49.69
N LEU A 363 6.26 20.38 -48.81
CA LEU A 363 5.21 21.34 -49.12
C LEU A 363 5.73 22.75 -49.44
N ARG A 364 6.83 23.19 -48.80
CA ARG A 364 7.50 24.48 -49.10
C ARG A 364 8.32 24.48 -50.37
N SER A 365 8.74 23.30 -50.86
CA SER A 365 9.57 23.15 -52.05
C SER A 365 8.74 22.89 -53.32
N HIS A 366 7.40 22.88 -53.22
CA HIS A 366 6.56 22.97 -54.41
C HIS A 366 6.74 24.33 -55.07
N PRO A 367 7.18 24.39 -56.35
CA PRO A 367 7.25 25.65 -57.07
C PRO A 367 5.84 26.21 -57.18
N SER A 368 5.66 27.47 -56.77
CA SER A 368 4.44 28.22 -57.06
C SER A 368 4.12 28.07 -58.54
N THR A 369 2.95 27.54 -58.88
CA THR A 369 2.46 27.47 -60.26
C THR A 369 2.66 28.84 -60.89
N PRO A 370 3.39 28.97 -62.02
CA PRO A 370 3.61 30.27 -62.62
C PRO A 370 2.24 30.89 -62.92
N ALA A 371 2.02 32.11 -62.41
CA ALA A 371 0.83 32.88 -62.72
C ALA A 371 0.69 32.96 -64.25
N PRO A 372 -0.50 32.74 -64.83
CA PRO A 372 -0.68 32.83 -66.27
C PRO A 372 -0.24 34.22 -66.76
N LEU A 373 0.54 34.23 -67.84
CA LEU A 373 1.09 35.43 -68.49
C LEU A 373 -0.02 36.48 -68.67
N ALA A 374 0.07 37.58 -67.94
CA ALA A 374 -0.81 38.72 -68.11
C ALA A 374 -0.55 39.36 -69.49
N THR A 375 -1.59 39.39 -70.32
CA THR A 375 -1.67 40.22 -71.53
C THR A 375 -1.43 41.70 -71.19
N PRO A 376 -0.81 42.50 -72.08
CA PRO A 376 -0.48 43.88 -71.79
C PRO A 376 -1.75 44.73 -71.68
N SER A 377 -2.00 45.27 -70.48
CA SER A 377 -3.01 46.31 -70.25
C SER A 377 -2.45 47.71 -70.57
N PRO A 378 -3.28 48.65 -71.05
CA PRO A 378 -2.88 49.99 -71.50
C PRO A 378 -2.45 50.91 -70.32
N PRO A 379 -1.80 52.06 -70.59
CA PRO A 379 -1.15 52.86 -69.55
C PRO A 379 -2.19 53.48 -68.60
N VAL A 380 -1.99 53.25 -67.30
CA VAL A 380 -2.77 53.85 -66.21
C VAL A 380 -1.98 55.03 -65.62
N GLU A 381 -2.66 56.16 -65.48
CA GLU A 381 -2.21 57.43 -64.88
C GLU A 381 -1.63 57.28 -63.45
N PRO A 382 -0.78 58.23 -63.00
CA PRO A 382 -0.12 58.13 -61.71
C PRO A 382 -1.12 58.25 -60.54
N PRO A 383 -1.01 57.41 -59.49
CA PRO A 383 -1.87 57.53 -58.33
C PRO A 383 -1.45 58.71 -57.44
N VAL A 384 -2.47 59.45 -57.01
CA VAL A 384 -2.43 60.47 -55.96
C VAL A 384 -1.91 59.86 -54.66
N ALA A 385 -0.95 60.55 -54.03
CA ALA A 385 -0.37 60.16 -52.75
C ALA A 385 -1.43 60.19 -51.63
N VAL A 386 -1.84 59.00 -51.16
CA VAL A 386 -2.58 58.87 -49.90
C VAL A 386 -1.56 58.84 -48.77
N ARG A 387 -1.54 59.89 -47.95
CA ARG A 387 -0.77 59.96 -46.70
C ARG A 387 -1.25 58.84 -45.76
N SER A 388 -0.38 57.89 -45.46
CA SER A 388 -0.57 56.95 -44.34
C SER A 388 -0.48 57.73 -43.03
N ALA A 389 -1.58 57.79 -42.27
CA ALA A 389 -1.62 58.40 -40.95
C ALA A 389 -0.70 57.65 -39.97
N GLU A 390 0.05 58.39 -39.16
CA GLU A 390 0.88 57.82 -38.09
C GLU A 390 0.00 57.14 -37.03
N PRO A 391 0.40 55.97 -36.49
CA PRO A 391 -0.40 55.25 -35.51
C PRO A 391 -0.47 56.03 -34.18
N CYS A 392 -1.70 56.18 -33.67
CA CYS A 392 -1.97 56.94 -32.44
C CYS A 392 -1.28 56.31 -31.20
N ALA A 393 -0.71 57.17 -30.34
CA ALA A 393 0.03 56.77 -29.15
C ALA A 393 -0.86 56.15 -28.05
N THR A 394 -2.17 56.38 -28.08
CA THR A 394 -3.15 55.88 -27.12
C THR A 394 -4.34 55.21 -27.82
N LEU A 395 -5.00 54.28 -27.14
CA LEU A 395 -6.22 53.67 -27.67
C LEU A 395 -7.36 54.70 -27.65
N PRO A 396 -8.16 54.86 -28.72
CA PRO A 396 -9.23 55.84 -28.78
C PRO A 396 -10.18 55.73 -27.59
N GLY A 397 -10.43 56.84 -26.88
CA GLY A 397 -11.33 56.88 -25.72
C GLY A 397 -10.73 56.37 -24.40
N SER A 398 -9.41 56.15 -24.32
CA SER A 398 -8.75 55.76 -23.06
C SER A 398 -7.39 56.42 -22.86
N SER A 399 -6.97 56.53 -21.60
CA SER A 399 -5.60 56.95 -21.23
C SER A 399 -4.58 55.80 -21.33
N ARG A 400 -4.95 54.65 -21.90
CA ARG A 400 -4.06 53.48 -22.00
C ARG A 400 -3.17 53.57 -23.25
N PRO A 401 -1.84 53.38 -23.12
CA PRO A 401 -0.92 53.45 -24.24
C PRO A 401 -1.13 52.31 -25.24
N SER A 402 -1.08 52.63 -26.54
CA SER A 402 -1.24 51.68 -27.63
C SER A 402 -0.04 50.71 -27.71
N PRO A 403 -0.16 49.57 -28.43
CA PRO A 403 0.94 48.61 -28.59
C PRO A 403 2.21 49.21 -29.21
N HIS A 404 2.07 50.34 -29.92
CA HIS A 404 3.17 51.06 -30.56
C HIS A 404 3.82 52.11 -29.66
N HIS A 405 3.35 52.26 -28.41
CA HIS A 405 3.85 53.25 -27.46
C HIS A 405 5.28 52.91 -26.96
N ILE A 406 6.12 53.94 -26.90
CA ILE A 406 7.57 53.86 -26.71
C ILE A 406 7.98 53.12 -25.42
N TRP A 407 7.13 53.20 -24.38
CA TRP A 407 7.38 52.59 -23.06
C TRP A 407 7.28 51.05 -23.02
N LYS A 408 6.77 50.40 -24.07
CA LYS A 408 6.69 48.93 -24.17
C LYS A 408 7.88 48.28 -24.92
N ARG A 409 8.87 49.05 -25.39
CA ARG A 409 9.98 48.55 -26.23
C ARG A 409 11.28 48.20 -25.48
N LEU A 410 11.31 48.17 -24.13
CA LEU A 410 12.51 47.83 -23.36
C LEU A 410 12.32 46.57 -22.48
N PRO A 411 13.27 45.62 -22.44
CA PRO A 411 13.14 44.37 -21.67
C PRO A 411 13.52 44.50 -20.18
N ALA A 412 12.52 44.23 -19.33
CA ALA A 412 12.49 43.62 -17.99
C ALA A 412 13.63 43.81 -16.95
N CYS A 413 13.22 44.19 -15.73
CA CYS A 413 13.85 43.71 -14.48
C CYS A 413 12.95 42.66 -13.81
N ARG A 414 13.56 41.53 -13.42
CA ARG A 414 12.97 40.32 -12.82
C ARG A 414 12.35 40.57 -11.44
N PRO A 415 11.35 39.76 -11.01
CA PRO A 415 10.83 39.81 -9.65
C PRO A 415 11.80 39.19 -8.64
N LYS A 416 12.03 39.88 -7.51
CA LYS A 416 12.69 39.37 -6.30
C LYS A 416 11.68 38.65 -5.40
N GLU A 417 12.16 37.60 -4.75
CA GLU A 417 11.51 36.85 -3.68
C GLU A 417 10.97 37.75 -2.57
N ILE A 418 9.76 37.44 -2.08
CA ILE A 418 9.20 38.03 -0.85
C ILE A 418 9.32 37.00 0.26
N ALA A 419 9.94 37.43 1.36
CA ALA A 419 9.85 36.79 2.67
C ALA A 419 8.64 37.35 3.44
N LYS A 420 7.92 36.42 4.10
CA LYS A 420 7.03 36.53 5.28
C LYS A 420 5.93 37.60 5.33
N ILE A 421 4.68 37.15 5.56
CA ILE A 421 4.12 36.95 6.92
C ILE A 421 3.54 35.54 6.99
#